data_AF-A0A849GBM1-F1
#
_entry.id   AF-A0A849GBM1-F1
#
_cell.length_a   1.000
_cell.length_b   1.000
_cell.length_c   1.000
_cell.angle_alpha   90.00
_cell.angle_beta   90.00
_cell.angle_gamma   90.00
#
_symmetry.space_group_name_H-M   'P 1'
#
loop_
_entity.id
_entity.type
_entity.pdbx_description
1 polymer ?
#
loop_
_entity_poly.entity_id
_entity_poly.type
_entity_poly.pdbx_seq_one_letter_code
_entity_poly.pdbx_strand_id
1 'polypeptide(L)'
;KSLEIEPAQPNAHTYLAVISLQSGDGVGYVSQFLKSINVDPRDHELPGVLAVFLYRLGLVDIADDFRTRVLALSPTSEVAYQIEMLRAIALQDDVAGIASARRAIEDDIEERRFSYGGAVQYLLRKAIRDGNIEEVSAWIEQQAPGIFDVNVDRVQQKHRVSQIVAFDAWYASLPRAEVLGRLDTILNRAQSVGVDPKQDPGTHLGILAIRGETEKAIDIALNEVFSESVATNLGWQETFAQPQYREIVADARIQQAMQRWEEEEQAIRGTVQAFFADLQAAN
;
A
#
# COMPACT_ATOMS: atom_id res chain seq x y z
N LYS A 1 22.15 -15.19 -13.81
CA LYS A 1 23.27 -14.31 -14.20
C LYS A 1 23.78 -13.42 -13.07
N SER A 2 23.03 -12.47 -12.50
CA SER A 2 23.57 -11.63 -11.39
C SER A 2 23.97 -12.44 -10.14
N LEU A 3 23.11 -13.35 -9.65
CA LEU A 3 23.43 -14.24 -8.52
C LEU A 3 24.48 -15.33 -8.81
N GLU A 4 24.75 -15.61 -10.09
CA GLU A 4 25.82 -16.55 -10.49
C GLU A 4 27.19 -15.86 -10.44
N ILE A 5 27.22 -14.52 -10.42
CA ILE A 5 28.43 -13.69 -10.46
C ILE A 5 28.72 -13.15 -9.06
N GLU A 6 27.69 -12.75 -8.29
CA GLU A 6 27.84 -12.33 -6.90
C GLU A 6 26.64 -12.80 -6.06
N PRO A 7 26.73 -14.01 -5.47
CA PRO A 7 25.64 -14.60 -4.68
C PRO A 7 25.24 -13.80 -3.43
N ALA A 8 26.07 -12.84 -3.01
CA ALA A 8 25.88 -12.03 -1.81
C ALA A 8 25.31 -10.63 -2.09
N GLN A 9 24.81 -10.33 -3.30
CA GLN A 9 24.11 -9.05 -3.54
C GLN A 9 22.67 -9.08 -3.00
N PRO A 10 22.34 -8.32 -1.94
CA PRO A 10 20.99 -8.34 -1.35
C PRO A 10 19.91 -7.83 -2.32
N ASN A 11 20.29 -6.92 -3.22
CA ASN A 11 19.38 -6.37 -4.24
C ASN A 11 18.90 -7.43 -5.23
N ALA A 12 19.72 -8.44 -5.53
CA ALA A 12 19.35 -9.49 -6.48
C ALA A 12 18.23 -10.39 -5.93
N HIS A 13 18.25 -10.70 -4.63
CA HIS A 13 17.17 -11.41 -3.97
C HIS A 13 15.87 -10.58 -3.92
N THR A 14 15.98 -9.27 -3.71
CA THR A 14 14.82 -8.37 -3.74
C THR A 14 14.16 -8.34 -5.12
N TYR A 15 14.92 -8.32 -6.22
CA TYR A 15 14.36 -8.40 -7.57
C TYR A 15 13.66 -9.73 -7.85
N LEU A 16 14.25 -10.85 -7.42
CA LEU A 16 13.60 -12.15 -7.55
C LEU A 16 12.31 -12.23 -6.74
N ALA A 17 12.28 -11.62 -5.55
CA ALA A 17 11.06 -11.55 -4.75
C ALA A 17 9.96 -10.79 -5.49
N VAL A 18 10.27 -9.66 -6.14
CA VAL A 18 9.29 -8.92 -6.96
C VAL A 18 8.76 -9.77 -8.12
N ILE A 19 9.63 -10.52 -8.80
CA ILE A 19 9.22 -11.45 -9.87
C ILE A 19 8.28 -12.53 -9.31
N SER A 20 8.58 -13.08 -8.13
CA SER A 20 7.70 -14.04 -7.46
C SER A 20 6.33 -13.43 -7.13
N LEU A 21 6.25 -12.18 -6.65
CA LEU A 21 4.95 -11.51 -6.46
C LEU A 21 4.18 -11.37 -7.77
N GLN A 22 4.84 -10.96 -8.86
CA GLN A 22 4.18 -10.81 -10.16
C GLN A 22 3.60 -12.12 -10.69
N SER A 23 4.19 -13.27 -10.32
CA SER A 23 3.68 -14.59 -10.67
C SER A 23 2.73 -15.20 -9.62
N GLY A 24 2.37 -14.48 -8.56
CA GLY A 24 1.54 -14.98 -7.46
C GLY A 24 2.23 -16.02 -6.56
N ASP A 25 3.56 -16.13 -6.65
CA ASP A 25 4.36 -17.07 -5.86
C ASP A 25 4.75 -16.45 -4.50
N GLY A 26 3.82 -16.50 -3.55
CA GLY A 26 4.04 -16.01 -2.19
C GLY A 26 5.18 -16.72 -1.46
N VAL A 27 5.35 -18.02 -1.67
CA VAL A 27 6.44 -18.79 -1.04
C VAL A 27 7.79 -18.39 -1.61
N GLY A 28 7.89 -18.21 -2.92
CA GLY A 28 9.07 -17.67 -3.58
C GLY A 28 9.44 -16.30 -3.05
N TYR A 29 8.46 -15.39 -2.90
CA TYR A 29 8.68 -14.08 -2.31
C TYR A 29 9.30 -14.17 -0.92
N VAL A 30 8.67 -14.94 -0.01
CA VAL A 30 9.17 -15.13 1.36
C VAL A 30 10.56 -15.76 1.36
N SER A 31 10.77 -16.82 0.57
CA SER A 31 12.05 -17.53 0.50
C SER A 31 13.20 -16.62 0.09
N GLN A 32 12.98 -15.72 -0.87
CA GLN A 32 14.01 -14.76 -1.29
C GLN A 32 14.29 -13.70 -0.22
N PHE A 33 13.26 -13.23 0.48
CA PHE A 33 13.46 -12.30 1.61
C PHE A 33 14.23 -12.95 2.77
N LEU A 34 13.91 -14.20 3.12
CA LEU A 34 14.67 -14.94 4.14
C LEU A 34 16.15 -15.09 3.76
N LYS A 35 16.45 -15.36 2.48
CA LYS A 35 17.84 -15.36 1.99
C LYS A 35 18.49 -13.99 2.13
N SER A 36 17.82 -12.92 1.71
CA SER A 36 18.33 -11.55 1.84
C SER A 36 18.63 -11.18 3.31
N ILE A 37 17.73 -11.55 4.23
CA ILE A 37 17.88 -11.35 5.68
C ILE A 37 19.09 -12.11 6.25
N ASN A 38 19.41 -13.29 5.70
CA ASN A 38 20.59 -14.04 6.10
C ASN A 38 21.89 -13.43 5.55
N VAL A 39 21.83 -12.77 4.39
CA VAL A 39 22.99 -12.06 3.81
C VAL A 39 23.32 -10.79 4.58
N ASP A 40 22.31 -9.97 4.90
CA ASP A 40 22.49 -8.79 5.77
C ASP A 40 21.56 -8.83 6.99
N PRO A 41 22.03 -9.43 8.10
CA PRO A 41 21.20 -9.54 9.28
C PRO A 41 20.91 -8.23 10.01
N ARG A 42 21.67 -7.16 9.71
CA ARG A 42 21.56 -5.86 10.41
C ARG A 42 20.65 -4.88 9.67
N ASP A 43 20.31 -5.18 8.41
CA ASP A 43 19.30 -4.43 7.68
C ASP A 43 17.91 -4.76 8.23
N HIS A 44 17.34 -3.80 8.96
CA HIS A 44 15.99 -3.91 9.54
C HIS A 44 14.88 -3.71 8.51
N GLU A 45 15.18 -3.17 7.32
CA GLU A 45 14.20 -2.99 6.25
C GLU A 45 13.74 -4.33 5.67
N LEU A 46 14.64 -5.31 5.58
CA LEU A 46 14.35 -6.63 5.03
C LEU A 46 13.29 -7.40 5.83
N PRO A 47 13.43 -7.61 7.16
CA PRO A 47 12.36 -8.20 7.96
C PRO A 47 11.12 -7.30 7.99
N GLY A 48 11.26 -5.97 7.91
CA GLY A 48 10.12 -5.06 7.85
C GLY A 48 9.25 -5.25 6.60
N VAL A 49 9.87 -5.35 5.42
CA VAL A 49 9.14 -5.63 4.16
C VAL A 49 8.44 -6.98 4.21
N LEU A 50 9.09 -8.00 4.78
CA LEU A 50 8.45 -9.30 4.95
C LEU A 50 7.26 -9.24 5.93
N ALA A 51 7.39 -8.50 7.03
CA ALA A 51 6.30 -8.27 7.97
C ALA A 51 5.10 -7.55 7.30
N VAL A 52 5.35 -6.52 6.48
CA VAL A 52 4.30 -5.83 5.69
C VAL A 52 3.50 -6.82 4.86
N PHE A 53 4.18 -7.70 4.11
CA PHE A 53 3.53 -8.71 3.28
C PHE A 53 2.70 -9.69 4.12
N LEU A 54 3.27 -10.19 5.23
CA LEU A 54 2.61 -11.16 6.10
C LEU A 54 1.39 -10.57 6.82
N TYR A 55 1.45 -9.33 7.31
CA TYR A 55 0.29 -8.65 7.89
C TYR A 55 -0.82 -8.43 6.86
N ARG A 56 -0.48 -8.09 5.61
CA ARG A 56 -1.47 -7.96 4.54
C ARG A 56 -2.12 -9.29 4.17
N LEU A 57 -1.42 -10.41 4.36
CA LEU A 57 -2.01 -11.75 4.27
C LEU A 57 -2.74 -12.18 5.56
N GLY A 58 -2.79 -11.36 6.61
CA GLY A 58 -3.40 -11.73 7.89
C GLY A 58 -2.62 -12.77 8.70
N LEU A 59 -1.36 -13.04 8.34
CA LEU A 59 -0.48 -13.99 9.05
C LEU A 59 0.22 -13.28 10.22
N VAL A 60 -0.58 -12.78 11.17
CA VAL A 60 -0.13 -11.87 12.25
C VAL A 60 0.96 -12.50 13.11
N ASP A 61 0.79 -13.74 13.57
CA ASP A 61 1.76 -14.38 14.48
C ASP A 61 3.13 -14.57 13.80
N ILE A 62 3.14 -14.95 12.52
CA ILE A 62 4.38 -15.11 11.74
C ILE A 62 5.02 -13.75 11.49
N ALA A 63 4.22 -12.72 11.19
CA ALA A 63 4.70 -11.36 10.98
C ALA A 63 5.32 -10.76 12.26
N ASP A 64 4.78 -11.11 13.44
CA ASP A 64 5.24 -10.61 14.74
C ASP A 64 6.69 -11.03 15.07
N ASP A 65 7.16 -12.17 14.57
CA ASP A 65 8.57 -12.59 14.67
C ASP A 65 9.50 -11.61 13.94
N PHE A 66 9.13 -11.22 12.72
CA PHE A 66 9.91 -10.27 11.92
C PHE A 66 9.80 -8.85 12.48
N ARG A 67 8.61 -8.45 12.93
CA ARG A 67 8.38 -7.17 13.62
C ARG A 67 9.28 -7.04 14.84
N THR A 68 9.38 -8.08 15.67
CA THR A 68 10.23 -8.07 16.87
C THR A 68 11.68 -7.74 16.53
N ARG A 69 12.17 -8.28 15.41
CA ARG A 69 13.52 -7.98 14.91
C ARG A 69 13.67 -6.54 14.41
N VAL A 70 12.68 -6.01 13.68
CA VAL A 70 12.69 -4.59 13.26
C VAL A 70 12.78 -3.68 14.47
N LEU A 71 11.91 -3.88 15.47
CA LEU A 71 11.85 -3.03 16.66
C LEU A 71 13.08 -3.16 17.55
N ALA A 72 13.74 -4.32 17.55
CA ALA A 72 15.01 -4.49 18.26
C ALA A 72 16.17 -3.73 17.60
N LEU A 73 16.16 -3.61 16.26
CA LEU A 73 17.24 -2.96 15.51
C LEU A 73 17.00 -1.46 15.33
N SER A 74 15.77 -1.05 15.04
CA SER A 74 15.40 0.34 14.73
C SER A 74 13.93 0.60 15.07
N PRO A 75 13.59 0.85 16.35
CA PRO A 75 12.20 0.99 16.80
C PRO A 75 11.50 2.27 16.30
N THR A 76 12.25 3.20 15.70
CA THR A 76 11.74 4.50 15.22
C THR A 76 12.06 4.74 13.75
N SER A 77 12.38 3.70 12.95
CA SER A 77 12.47 3.86 11.51
C SER A 77 11.09 3.91 10.85
N GLU A 78 11.05 4.40 9.62
CA GLU A 78 9.84 4.55 8.81
C GLU A 78 9.07 3.23 8.67
N VAL A 79 9.79 2.13 8.44
CA VAL A 79 9.19 0.78 8.36
C VAL A 79 8.64 0.31 9.70
N ALA A 80 9.20 0.74 10.84
CA ALA A 80 8.67 0.41 12.16
C ALA A 80 7.26 1.01 12.36
N TYR A 81 7.06 2.28 12.01
CA TYR A 81 5.72 2.90 12.05
C TYR A 81 4.73 2.18 11.13
N GLN A 82 5.18 1.81 9.93
CA GLN A 82 4.34 1.12 8.95
C GLN A 82 3.87 -0.25 9.45
N ILE A 83 4.77 -1.06 10.02
CA ILE A 83 4.40 -2.41 10.49
C ILE A 83 3.54 -2.38 11.75
N GLU A 84 3.72 -1.40 12.66
CA GLU A 84 2.79 -1.23 13.80
C GLU A 84 1.36 -0.95 13.31
N MET A 85 1.22 -0.05 12.33
CA MET A 85 -0.07 0.29 11.75
C MET A 85 -0.69 -0.92 11.04
N LEU A 86 0.07 -1.65 10.21
CA LEU A 86 -0.44 -2.82 9.49
C LEU A 86 -0.79 -3.98 10.42
N ARG A 87 -0.03 -4.17 11.49
CA ARG A 87 -0.38 -5.14 12.54
C ARG A 87 -1.73 -4.80 13.17
N ALA A 88 -1.95 -3.54 13.52
CA ALA A 88 -3.21 -3.09 14.08
C ALA A 88 -4.37 -3.26 13.10
N ILE A 89 -4.17 -2.97 11.81
CA ILE A 89 -5.15 -3.24 10.75
C ILE A 89 -5.48 -4.73 10.67
N ALA A 90 -4.47 -5.60 10.66
CA ALA A 90 -4.66 -7.05 10.58
C ALA A 90 -5.39 -7.62 11.81
N LEU A 91 -5.23 -6.98 12.98
CA LEU A 91 -5.93 -7.32 14.22
C LEU A 91 -7.28 -6.62 14.38
N GLN A 92 -7.68 -5.77 13.43
CA GLN A 92 -8.87 -4.91 13.52
C GLN A 92 -8.87 -4.02 14.78
N ASP A 93 -7.68 -3.62 15.24
CA ASP A 93 -7.48 -2.70 16.36
C ASP A 93 -7.37 -1.27 15.84
N ASP A 94 -8.53 -0.64 15.65
CA ASP A 94 -8.62 0.74 15.17
C ASP A 94 -7.90 1.73 16.10
N VAL A 95 -7.89 1.48 17.42
CA VAL A 95 -7.24 2.37 18.39
C VAL A 95 -5.73 2.36 18.16
N ALA A 96 -5.13 1.18 18.07
CA ALA A 96 -3.70 1.04 17.80
C ALA A 96 -3.32 1.52 16.39
N GLY A 97 -4.20 1.29 15.40
CA GLY A 97 -3.98 1.72 14.01
C GLY A 97 -3.95 3.25 13.90
N ILE A 98 -4.94 3.93 14.50
CA ILE A 98 -5.01 5.39 14.53
C ILE A 98 -3.82 5.96 15.30
N ALA A 99 -3.47 5.39 16.45
CA ALA A 99 -2.32 5.85 17.23
C ALA A 99 -1.02 5.74 16.44
N SER A 100 -0.79 4.63 15.75
CA SER A 100 0.42 4.41 14.93
C SER A 100 0.50 5.37 13.75
N ALA A 101 -0.62 5.57 13.03
CA ALA A 101 -0.67 6.48 11.90
C ALA A 101 -0.53 7.95 12.33
N ARG A 102 -1.12 8.35 13.45
CA ARG A 102 -0.94 9.70 14.01
C ARG A 102 0.51 9.96 14.39
N ARG A 103 1.15 9.02 15.08
CA ARG A 103 2.57 9.11 15.43
C ARG A 103 3.48 9.28 14.21
N ALA A 104 3.22 8.55 13.12
CA ALA A 104 3.99 8.72 11.89
C ALA A 104 3.96 10.15 11.35
N ILE A 105 2.81 10.83 11.46
CA ILE A 105 2.63 12.22 11.03
C ILE A 105 3.21 13.21 12.06
N GLU A 106 2.97 12.99 13.35
CA GLU A 106 3.47 13.82 14.46
C GLU A 106 4.99 13.80 14.56
N ASP A 107 5.61 12.63 14.37
CA ASP A 107 7.06 12.45 14.35
C ASP A 107 7.69 12.89 13.01
N ASP A 108 6.87 13.39 12.07
CA ASP A 108 7.25 13.90 10.75
C ASP A 108 8.16 12.95 9.95
N ILE A 109 7.85 11.64 9.96
CA ILE A 109 8.72 10.64 9.34
C ILE A 109 8.94 10.90 7.85
N GLU A 110 10.06 10.42 7.30
CA GLU A 110 10.32 10.50 5.87
C GLU A 110 9.41 9.56 5.07
N GLU A 111 9.19 9.89 3.80
CA GLU A 111 8.49 8.97 2.90
C GLU A 111 9.44 7.87 2.45
N ARG A 112 9.27 6.70 3.07
CA ARG A 112 9.96 5.48 2.69
C ARG A 112 8.98 4.32 2.70
N ARG A 113 8.90 3.60 1.58
CA ARG A 113 8.02 2.43 1.40
C ARG A 113 6.55 2.70 1.69
N PHE A 114 6.07 3.92 1.45
CA PHE A 114 4.67 4.30 1.70
C PHE A 114 4.29 4.32 3.18
N SER A 115 5.25 4.61 4.06
CA SER A 115 5.02 4.73 5.50
C SER A 115 4.22 5.99 5.85
N TYR A 116 4.68 7.17 5.41
CA TYR A 116 3.98 8.44 5.64
C TYR A 116 2.68 8.51 4.83
N GLY A 117 2.74 8.25 3.51
CA GLY A 117 1.56 8.20 2.66
C GLY A 117 0.52 7.18 3.12
N GLY A 118 0.96 6.01 3.59
CA GLY A 118 0.09 4.97 4.14
C GLY A 118 -0.59 5.38 5.45
N ALA A 119 0.11 6.11 6.33
CA ALA A 119 -0.48 6.65 7.55
C ALA A 119 -1.59 7.67 7.23
N VAL A 120 -1.32 8.61 6.32
CA VAL A 120 -2.32 9.58 5.83
C VAL A 120 -3.50 8.85 5.21
N GLN A 121 -3.25 7.90 4.31
CA GLN A 121 -4.31 7.13 3.65
C GLN A 121 -5.18 6.37 4.65
N TYR A 122 -4.57 5.69 5.64
CA TYR A 122 -5.30 4.96 6.65
C TYR A 122 -6.23 5.87 7.45
N LEU A 123 -5.74 7.01 7.93
CA LEU A 123 -6.55 7.98 8.67
C LEU A 123 -7.71 8.53 7.83
N LEU A 124 -7.45 8.89 6.57
CA LEU A 124 -8.48 9.40 5.68
C LEU A 124 -9.54 8.34 5.34
N ARG A 125 -9.14 7.10 5.05
CA ARG A 125 -10.08 6.00 4.81
C ARG A 125 -10.90 5.64 6.04
N LYS A 126 -10.28 5.68 7.23
CA LYS A 126 -11.01 5.53 8.49
C LYS A 126 -12.02 6.65 8.68
N ALA A 127 -11.63 7.88 8.37
CA ALA A 127 -12.49 9.04 8.51
C ALA A 127 -13.71 9.01 7.57
N ILE A 128 -13.54 8.43 6.38
CA ILE A 128 -14.66 8.16 5.46
C ILE A 128 -15.65 7.19 6.09
N ARG A 129 -15.16 6.09 6.71
CA ARG A 129 -16.03 5.11 7.39
C ARG A 129 -16.74 5.69 8.60
N ASP A 130 -16.06 6.51 9.38
CA ASP A 130 -16.57 7.08 10.62
C ASP A 130 -17.40 8.36 10.42
N GLY A 131 -17.36 8.95 9.20
CA GLY A 131 -18.09 10.17 8.87
C GLY A 131 -17.46 11.45 9.46
N ASN A 132 -16.16 11.47 9.75
CA ASN A 132 -15.45 12.60 10.37
C ASN A 132 -14.26 13.11 9.52
N ILE A 133 -14.39 13.06 8.18
CA ILE A 133 -13.37 13.47 7.22
C ILE A 133 -12.84 14.88 7.48
N GLU A 134 -13.72 15.84 7.78
CA GLU A 134 -13.35 17.25 8.00
C GLU A 134 -12.42 17.39 9.21
N GLU A 135 -12.77 16.76 10.33
CA GLU A 135 -11.98 16.80 11.57
C GLU A 135 -10.59 16.17 11.35
N VAL A 136 -10.54 14.99 10.75
CA VAL A 136 -9.27 14.28 10.51
C VAL A 136 -8.42 15.04 9.50
N SER A 137 -9.01 15.56 8.42
CA SER A 137 -8.27 16.35 7.43
C SER A 137 -7.71 17.64 8.03
N ALA A 138 -8.49 18.33 8.87
CA ALA A 138 -8.03 19.52 9.58
C ALA A 138 -6.90 19.22 10.57
N TRP A 139 -6.97 18.08 11.28
CA TRP A 139 -5.90 17.64 12.16
C TRP A 139 -4.61 17.34 11.37
N ILE A 140 -4.70 16.64 10.23
CA ILE A 140 -3.53 16.37 9.37
C ILE A 140 -2.92 17.68 8.86
N GLU A 141 -3.73 18.63 8.39
CA GLU A 141 -3.27 19.94 7.92
C GLU A 141 -2.64 20.78 9.05
N GLN A 142 -3.12 20.63 10.30
CA GLN A 142 -2.51 21.27 11.47
C GLN A 142 -1.10 20.72 11.76
N GLN A 143 -0.90 19.40 11.65
CA GLN A 143 0.41 18.79 11.86
C GLN A 143 1.36 19.06 10.70
N ALA A 144 0.85 19.04 9.47
CA ALA A 144 1.62 19.25 8.25
C ALA A 144 1.00 20.36 7.38
N PRO A 145 1.24 21.64 7.70
CA PRO A 145 0.66 22.76 6.94
C PRO A 145 1.00 22.72 5.45
N GLY A 146 -0.01 22.89 4.60
CA GLY A 146 0.09 22.84 3.15
C GLY A 146 0.17 21.44 2.56
N ILE A 147 0.01 20.38 3.37
CA ILE A 147 0.03 18.99 2.88
C ILE A 147 -1.01 18.78 1.78
N PHE A 148 -2.20 19.36 1.91
CA PHE A 148 -3.27 19.23 0.92
C PHE A 148 -3.35 20.37 -0.11
N ASP A 149 -2.42 21.32 -0.08
CA ASP A 149 -2.37 22.39 -1.09
C ASP A 149 -1.71 21.87 -2.39
N VAL A 150 -2.56 21.59 -3.38
CA VAL A 150 -2.12 21.10 -4.69
C VAL A 150 -1.56 22.22 -5.58
N ASN A 151 -1.76 23.49 -5.25
CA ASN A 151 -1.40 24.63 -6.10
C ASN A 151 0.03 25.12 -5.86
N VAL A 152 0.64 24.80 -4.71
CA VAL A 152 2.03 25.19 -4.43
C VAL A 152 2.98 24.42 -5.36
N ASP A 153 3.93 25.12 -5.98
CA ASP A 153 4.91 24.52 -6.90
C ASP A 153 5.88 23.56 -6.20
N ARG A 154 6.32 23.92 -4.98
CA ARG A 154 7.30 23.16 -4.20
C ARG A 154 6.72 22.77 -2.85
N VAL A 155 6.51 21.47 -2.64
CA VAL A 155 6.21 20.85 -1.35
C VAL A 155 7.10 19.63 -1.19
N GLN A 156 7.19 19.09 0.04
CA GLN A 156 7.95 17.88 0.30
C GLN A 156 7.38 16.69 -0.49
N GLN A 157 8.24 15.76 -0.91
CA GLN A 157 7.80 14.61 -1.71
C GLN A 157 6.75 13.77 -0.97
N LYS A 158 6.87 13.62 0.35
CA LYS A 158 5.88 12.91 1.17
C LYS A 158 4.48 13.56 1.09
N HIS A 159 4.40 14.89 1.07
CA HIS A 159 3.14 15.59 0.88
C HIS A 159 2.56 15.38 -0.53
N ARG A 160 3.40 15.26 -1.57
CA ARG A 160 2.93 14.90 -2.92
C ARG A 160 2.28 13.53 -2.94
N VAL A 161 2.85 12.56 -2.25
CA VAL A 161 2.24 11.23 -2.08
C VAL A 161 0.93 11.34 -1.30
N SER A 162 0.90 12.13 -0.22
CA SER A 162 -0.31 12.39 0.57
C SER A 162 -1.44 13.04 -0.25
N GLN A 163 -1.12 13.91 -1.21
CA GLN A 163 -2.11 14.52 -2.11
C GLN A 163 -2.77 13.49 -3.04
N ILE A 164 -2.04 12.44 -3.45
CA ILE A 164 -2.59 11.37 -4.28
C ILE A 164 -3.58 10.52 -3.48
N VAL A 165 -3.22 10.13 -2.26
CA VAL A 165 -4.11 9.30 -1.42
C VAL A 165 -5.30 10.08 -0.86
N ALA A 166 -5.19 11.42 -0.78
CA ALA A 166 -6.27 12.28 -0.31
C ALA A 166 -7.48 12.32 -1.25
N PHE A 167 -7.36 11.84 -2.49
CA PHE A 167 -8.50 11.72 -3.41
C PHE A 167 -9.63 10.85 -2.86
N ASP A 168 -9.33 9.85 -2.02
CA ASP A 168 -10.36 9.04 -1.36
C ASP A 168 -11.28 9.96 -0.51
N ALA A 169 -10.68 10.80 0.33
CA ALA A 169 -11.41 11.73 1.19
C ALA A 169 -12.03 12.89 0.41
N TRP A 170 -11.31 13.47 -0.55
CA TRP A 170 -11.80 14.58 -1.37
C TRP A 170 -13.00 14.16 -2.22
N TYR A 171 -12.97 12.98 -2.83
CA TYR A 171 -14.10 12.46 -3.58
C TYR A 171 -15.33 12.27 -2.68
N ALA A 172 -15.12 11.83 -1.43
CA ALA A 172 -16.19 11.59 -0.47
C ALA A 172 -16.81 12.86 0.13
N SER A 173 -16.08 13.98 0.17
CA SER A 173 -16.46 15.16 0.97
C SER A 173 -16.58 16.48 0.18
N LEU A 174 -15.87 16.63 -0.94
CA LEU A 174 -15.82 17.89 -1.67
C LEU A 174 -16.77 17.92 -2.86
N PRO A 175 -17.18 19.13 -3.32
CA PRO A 175 -17.89 19.28 -4.57
C PRO A 175 -17.11 18.67 -5.74
N ARG A 176 -17.83 18.02 -6.64
CA ARG A 176 -17.24 17.30 -7.78
C ARG A 176 -16.27 18.14 -8.62
N ALA A 177 -16.63 19.39 -8.87
CA ALA A 177 -15.81 20.32 -9.65
C ALA A 177 -14.47 20.63 -8.96
N GLU A 178 -14.43 20.69 -7.63
CA GLU A 178 -13.19 20.91 -6.88
C GLU A 178 -12.27 19.70 -6.96
N VAL A 179 -12.82 18.49 -6.80
CA VAL A 179 -12.05 17.24 -6.92
C VAL A 179 -11.42 17.14 -8.30
N LEU A 180 -12.18 17.43 -9.36
CA LEU A 180 -11.66 17.43 -10.73
C LEU A 180 -10.61 18.52 -10.96
N GLY A 181 -10.80 19.72 -10.38
CA GLY A 181 -9.79 20.79 -10.44
C GLY A 181 -8.47 20.38 -9.78
N ARG A 182 -8.52 19.73 -8.61
CA ARG A 182 -7.31 19.18 -7.94
C ARG A 182 -6.63 18.11 -8.79
N LEU A 183 -7.43 17.22 -9.40
CA LEU A 183 -6.92 16.18 -10.30
C LEU A 183 -6.19 16.79 -11.49
N ASP A 184 -6.81 17.75 -12.17
CA ASP A 184 -6.19 18.40 -13.32
C ASP A 184 -4.90 19.13 -12.96
N THR A 185 -4.84 19.82 -11.80
CA THR A 185 -3.60 20.44 -11.32
C THR A 185 -2.47 19.41 -11.13
N ILE A 186 -2.77 18.25 -10.53
CA ILE A 186 -1.77 17.19 -10.30
C ILE A 186 -1.33 16.56 -11.63
N LEU A 187 -2.27 16.26 -12.53
CA LEU A 187 -1.96 15.64 -13.83
C LEU A 187 -1.15 16.58 -14.73
N ASN A 188 -1.52 17.86 -14.79
CA ASN A 188 -0.77 18.87 -15.55
C ASN A 188 0.67 19.02 -15.03
N ARG A 189 0.85 18.94 -13.71
CA ARG A 189 2.19 18.95 -13.11
C ARG A 189 3.00 17.73 -13.51
N ALA A 190 2.44 16.52 -13.43
CA ALA A 190 3.12 15.30 -13.85
C ALA A 190 3.55 15.39 -15.32
N GLN A 191 2.65 15.86 -16.19
CA GLN A 191 2.94 16.05 -17.61
C GLN A 191 4.05 17.08 -17.86
N SER A 192 4.12 18.16 -17.06
CA SER A 192 5.16 19.20 -17.20
C SER A 192 6.59 18.70 -16.96
N VAL A 193 6.73 17.58 -16.24
CA VAL A 193 8.02 16.91 -15.98
C VAL A 193 8.19 15.63 -16.79
N GLY A 194 7.33 15.39 -17.79
CA GLY A 194 7.41 14.25 -18.70
C GLY A 194 6.96 12.92 -18.11
N VAL A 195 6.22 12.94 -16.99
CA VAL A 195 5.62 11.75 -16.39
C VAL A 195 4.18 11.61 -16.89
N ASP A 196 3.82 10.45 -17.42
CA ASP A 196 2.43 10.09 -17.70
C ASP A 196 1.91 9.14 -16.61
N PRO A 197 1.08 9.64 -15.67
CA PRO A 197 0.54 8.82 -14.58
C PRO A 197 -0.30 7.64 -15.05
N LYS A 198 -0.80 7.64 -16.30
CA LYS A 198 -1.64 6.57 -16.84
C LYS A 198 -0.85 5.33 -17.29
N GLN A 199 0.48 5.37 -17.23
CA GLN A 199 1.32 4.19 -17.49
C GLN A 199 1.22 3.15 -16.36
N ASP A 200 0.86 3.56 -15.16
CA ASP A 200 0.54 2.68 -14.05
C ASP A 200 -0.96 2.33 -14.08
N PRO A 201 -1.35 1.05 -14.23
CA PRO A 201 -2.76 0.66 -14.36
C PRO A 201 -3.64 1.07 -13.19
N GLY A 202 -3.11 0.96 -11.95
CA GLY A 202 -3.85 1.35 -10.74
C GLY A 202 -4.15 2.85 -10.70
N THR A 203 -3.15 3.67 -11.05
CA THR A 203 -3.30 5.13 -11.16
C THR A 203 -4.24 5.50 -12.31
N HIS A 204 -4.14 4.84 -13.46
CA HIS A 204 -5.03 5.07 -14.59
C HIS A 204 -6.49 4.76 -14.23
N LEU A 205 -6.73 3.60 -13.59
CA LEU A 205 -8.03 3.21 -13.05
C LEU A 205 -8.56 4.26 -12.06
N GLY A 206 -7.73 4.72 -11.11
CA GLY A 206 -8.10 5.77 -10.16
C GLY A 206 -8.49 7.08 -10.84
N ILE A 207 -7.75 7.52 -11.86
CA ILE A 207 -8.07 8.73 -12.64
C ILE A 207 -9.44 8.59 -13.31
N LEU A 208 -9.72 7.44 -13.96
CA LEU A 208 -10.99 7.21 -14.65
C LEU A 208 -12.17 7.12 -13.67
N ALA A 209 -11.98 6.46 -12.53
CA ALA A 209 -12.96 6.42 -11.44
C ALA A 209 -13.25 7.83 -10.89
N ILE A 210 -12.20 8.61 -10.63
CA ILE A 210 -12.32 10.01 -10.23
C ILE A 210 -12.83 10.88 -11.38
N ARG A 211 -12.92 10.44 -12.64
CA ARG A 211 -13.61 11.20 -13.70
C ARG A 211 -15.05 10.76 -13.93
N GLY A 212 -15.45 9.62 -13.37
CA GLY A 212 -16.76 9.00 -13.64
C GLY A 212 -16.81 8.38 -15.03
N GLU A 213 -15.66 8.01 -15.60
CA GLU A 213 -15.56 7.32 -16.88
C GLU A 213 -15.72 5.80 -16.69
N THR A 214 -16.86 5.39 -16.13
CA THR A 214 -17.09 4.06 -15.55
C THR A 214 -16.77 2.90 -16.49
N GLU A 215 -17.25 2.92 -17.75
CA GLU A 215 -16.97 1.82 -18.70
C GLU A 215 -15.49 1.69 -19.05
N LYS A 216 -14.78 2.81 -19.21
CA LYS A 216 -13.33 2.78 -19.46
C LYS A 216 -12.58 2.30 -18.21
N ALA A 217 -13.02 2.73 -17.03
CA ALA A 217 -12.45 2.29 -15.77
C ALA A 217 -12.62 0.77 -15.59
N ILE A 218 -13.79 0.21 -15.94
CA ILE A 218 -14.03 -1.23 -15.92
C ILE A 218 -13.10 -1.96 -16.90
N ASP A 219 -12.90 -1.43 -18.10
CA ASP A 219 -11.98 -2.02 -19.09
C ASP A 219 -10.54 -2.09 -18.58
N ILE A 220 -10.01 -0.97 -18.06
CA ILE A 220 -8.67 -0.93 -17.43
C ILE A 220 -8.60 -1.87 -16.23
N ALA A 221 -9.62 -1.86 -15.38
CA ALA A 221 -9.66 -2.73 -14.21
C ALA A 221 -9.56 -4.21 -14.61
N LEU A 222 -10.35 -4.67 -15.57
CA LEU A 222 -10.37 -6.08 -15.97
C LEU A 222 -9.10 -6.51 -16.72
N ASN A 223 -8.60 -5.66 -17.63
CA ASN A 223 -7.55 -6.05 -18.56
C ASN A 223 -6.14 -5.80 -18.03
N GLU A 224 -5.96 -4.83 -17.14
CA GLU A 224 -4.64 -4.40 -16.68
C GLU A 224 -4.44 -4.52 -15.16
N VAL A 225 -5.49 -4.36 -14.35
CA VAL A 225 -5.37 -4.47 -12.90
C VAL A 225 -5.65 -5.90 -12.44
N PHE A 226 -6.88 -6.38 -12.62
CA PHE A 226 -7.29 -7.74 -12.24
C PHE A 226 -6.63 -8.83 -13.08
N SER A 227 -5.97 -8.51 -14.19
CA SER A 227 -5.18 -9.49 -14.95
C SER A 227 -3.88 -9.86 -14.27
N GLU A 228 -3.39 -9.03 -13.34
CA GLU A 228 -2.26 -9.34 -12.47
C GLU A 228 -2.66 -10.26 -11.30
N SER A 229 -1.65 -10.87 -10.68
CA SER A 229 -1.81 -11.58 -9.42
C SER A 229 -2.25 -10.63 -8.30
N VAL A 230 -3.15 -11.09 -7.43
CA VAL A 230 -3.50 -10.34 -6.21
C VAL A 230 -2.28 -10.06 -5.31
N ALA A 231 -1.19 -10.82 -5.44
CA ALA A 231 0.01 -10.64 -4.65
C ALA A 231 0.67 -9.26 -4.83
N THR A 232 0.53 -8.64 -6.01
CA THR A 232 1.00 -7.26 -6.26
C THR A 232 0.04 -6.20 -5.73
N ASN A 233 -1.17 -6.61 -5.34
CA ASN A 233 -2.29 -5.74 -4.99
C ASN A 233 -2.90 -6.07 -3.60
N LEU A 234 -2.15 -6.67 -2.68
CA LEU A 234 -2.67 -7.01 -1.35
C LEU A 234 -3.23 -5.78 -0.61
N GLY A 235 -4.35 -5.98 0.09
CA GLY A 235 -5.14 -4.89 0.67
C GLY A 235 -6.05 -4.18 -0.34
N TRP A 236 -6.27 -4.78 -1.51
CA TRP A 236 -7.14 -4.27 -2.58
C TRP A 236 -8.55 -3.98 -2.09
N GLN A 237 -9.08 -4.74 -1.13
CA GLN A 237 -10.44 -4.55 -0.60
C GLN A 237 -10.64 -3.14 -0.06
N GLU A 238 -9.64 -2.59 0.64
CA GLU A 238 -9.69 -1.22 1.18
C GLU A 238 -9.75 -0.19 0.05
N THR A 239 -9.08 -0.44 -1.07
CA THR A 239 -9.10 0.45 -2.24
C THR A 239 -10.45 0.39 -2.96
N PHE A 240 -10.96 -0.81 -3.26
CA PHE A 240 -12.23 -0.95 -3.96
C PHE A 240 -13.46 -0.64 -3.08
N ALA A 241 -13.30 -0.56 -1.76
CA ALA A 241 -14.32 -0.04 -0.85
C ALA A 241 -14.52 1.49 -0.95
N GLN A 242 -13.60 2.22 -1.59
CA GLN A 242 -13.68 3.68 -1.63
C GLN A 242 -14.81 4.21 -2.54
N PRO A 243 -15.42 5.37 -2.21
CA PRO A 243 -16.65 5.82 -2.88
C PRO A 243 -16.53 6.00 -4.40
N GLN A 244 -15.36 6.36 -4.92
CA GLN A 244 -15.13 6.54 -6.35
C GLN A 244 -15.22 5.25 -7.17
N TYR A 245 -15.06 4.08 -6.54
CA TYR A 245 -15.12 2.79 -7.22
C TYR A 245 -16.51 2.15 -7.16
N ARG A 246 -17.50 2.78 -6.50
CA ARG A 246 -18.82 2.18 -6.23
C ARG A 246 -19.52 1.65 -7.48
N GLU A 247 -19.53 2.42 -8.57
CA GLU A 247 -20.17 2.00 -9.83
C GLU A 247 -19.39 0.89 -10.53
N ILE A 248 -18.05 0.93 -10.45
CA ILE A 248 -17.16 -0.10 -11.04
C ILE A 248 -17.37 -1.43 -10.32
N VAL A 249 -17.39 -1.43 -8.98
CA VAL A 249 -17.59 -2.64 -8.15
C VAL A 249 -19.01 -3.22 -8.26
N ALA A 250 -19.99 -2.42 -8.70
CA ALA A 250 -21.33 -2.91 -8.98
C ALA A 250 -21.42 -3.74 -10.27
N ASP A 251 -20.42 -3.69 -11.16
CA ASP A 251 -20.38 -4.48 -12.39
C ASP A 251 -20.10 -5.97 -12.09
N ALA A 252 -20.92 -6.86 -12.65
CA ALA A 252 -20.82 -8.30 -12.39
C ALA A 252 -19.47 -8.91 -12.83
N ARG A 253 -18.83 -8.39 -13.87
CA ARG A 253 -17.50 -8.84 -14.33
C ARG A 253 -16.43 -8.47 -13.31
N ILE A 254 -16.53 -7.28 -12.74
CA ILE A 254 -15.63 -6.82 -11.67
C ILE A 254 -15.83 -7.66 -10.41
N GLN A 255 -17.06 -7.96 -10.03
CA GLN A 255 -17.35 -8.87 -8.90
C GLN A 255 -16.73 -10.26 -9.09
N GLN A 256 -16.83 -10.81 -10.30
CA GLN A 256 -16.18 -12.09 -10.63
C GLN A 256 -14.65 -11.99 -10.53
N ALA A 257 -14.06 -10.88 -10.98
CA ALA A 257 -12.62 -10.67 -10.88
C ALA A 257 -12.14 -10.52 -9.42
N MET A 258 -12.90 -9.80 -8.59
CA MET A 258 -12.65 -9.67 -7.15
C MET A 258 -12.75 -11.03 -6.44
N GLN A 259 -13.74 -11.87 -6.79
CA GLN A 259 -13.86 -13.23 -6.24
C GLN A 259 -12.63 -14.09 -6.56
N ARG A 260 -12.11 -14.02 -7.80
CA ARG A 260 -10.88 -14.73 -8.17
C ARG A 260 -9.67 -14.25 -7.37
N TRP A 261 -9.53 -12.95 -7.15
CA TRP A 261 -8.48 -12.41 -6.31
C TRP A 261 -8.62 -12.83 -4.84
N GLU A 262 -9.83 -12.93 -4.31
CA GLU A 262 -10.07 -13.45 -2.96
C GLU A 262 -9.61 -14.91 -2.83
N GLU A 263 -9.95 -15.76 -3.81
CA GLU A 263 -9.50 -17.16 -3.86
C GLU A 263 -7.97 -17.27 -3.98
N GLU A 264 -7.35 -16.46 -4.83
CA GLU A 264 -5.90 -16.40 -4.99
C GLU A 264 -5.20 -15.94 -3.71
N GLU A 265 -5.72 -14.92 -3.03
CA GLU A 265 -5.17 -14.39 -1.79
C GLU A 265 -5.22 -15.46 -0.67
N GLN A 266 -6.33 -16.19 -0.58
CA GLN A 266 -6.47 -17.32 0.35
C GLN A 266 -5.48 -18.45 0.04
N ALA A 267 -5.25 -18.77 -1.24
CA ALA A 267 -4.27 -19.76 -1.65
C ALA A 267 -2.84 -19.32 -1.31
N ILE A 268 -2.48 -18.06 -1.55
CA ILE A 268 -1.19 -17.49 -1.18
C ILE A 268 -1.00 -17.55 0.33
N ARG A 269 -2.00 -17.10 1.11
CA ARG A 269 -1.99 -17.17 2.58
C ARG A 269 -1.71 -18.60 3.07
N GLY A 270 -2.46 -19.58 2.55
CA GLY A 270 -2.32 -20.98 2.95
C GLY A 270 -0.96 -21.58 2.61
N THR A 271 -0.42 -21.31 1.42
CA THR A 271 0.89 -21.82 1.00
C THR A 271 2.04 -21.19 1.80
N VAL A 272 1.98 -19.88 2.06
CA VAL A 272 2.96 -19.19 2.91
C VAL A 272 2.90 -19.70 4.36
N GLN A 273 1.70 -19.87 4.91
CA GLN A 273 1.52 -20.41 6.26
C GLN A 273 2.11 -21.83 6.39
N ALA A 274 1.82 -22.71 5.42
CA ALA A 274 2.37 -24.07 5.39
C ALA A 274 3.91 -24.05 5.31
N PHE A 275 4.48 -23.20 4.47
CA PHE A 275 5.92 -23.06 4.34
C PHE A 275 6.61 -22.70 5.68
N PHE A 276 6.03 -21.78 6.46
CA PHE A 276 6.58 -21.46 7.78
C PHE A 276 6.39 -22.57 8.81
N ALA A 277 5.27 -23.29 8.78
CA ALA A 277 5.06 -24.44 9.65
C ALA A 277 6.11 -25.54 9.39
N ASP A 278 6.43 -25.81 8.13
CA ASP A 278 7.48 -26.76 7.74
C ASP A 278 8.87 -26.30 8.21
N LEU A 279 9.19 -25.01 8.09
CA LEU A 279 10.44 -24.44 8.61
C LEU A 279 10.55 -24.57 10.13
N GLN A 280 9.46 -24.37 10.87
CA GLN A 280 9.44 -24.53 12.33
C GLN A 280 9.60 -25.99 12.75
N ALA A 281 9.00 -26.93 12.02
CA ALA A 281 9.13 -28.36 12.29
C ALA A 281 10.52 -28.93 11.97
N ALA A 282 11.29 -28.26 11.11
CA ALA A 282 12.64 -28.66 10.71
C ALA A 282 13.76 -28.15 11.64
N ASN A 283 13.45 -27.24 12.57
CA ASN A 283 14.39 -26.65 13.54
C ASN A 283 14.22 -27.25 14.93
#